data_AF-A0A9N9GNC0-F1
#
_entry.id   AF-A0A9N9GNC0-F1
#
_cell.length_a   1.000
_cell.length_b   1.000
_cell.length_c   1.000
_cell.angle_alpha   90.00
_cell.angle_beta   90.00
_cell.angle_gamma   90.00
#
_symmetry.space_group_name_H-M   'P 1'
#
loop_
_entity.id
_entity.type
_entity.pdbx_description
1 polymer ?
#
loop_
_entity_poly.entity_id
_entity_poly.type
_entity_poly.pdbx_seq_one_letter_code
_entity_poly.pdbx_strand_id
1 'polypeptide(L)'
;LKNKIAQLTWELQYLKILDNHRMITDIDKEKKEKIQDKIILSVKVLNKLEYHQWFQQKYRYQKKQRLQLIEKQIKEAGFDTQLVRPMVGHPSLEEAQPGLLETIVQILQEALTNMNYKLSCSATYLKLIPRWHNTNEGRQHVKTVPVKLLKSQNMSRKSHNDTRFCAALIRNLKEMVSLLGPKCALVISQDDKARISLVPILMRLEYRIELPDHDWVVAERHKLIPSVYTILDIQESKYGHADVVTYLGPTFIRICSSKHDSSTTYSHGKDFDNLISEEQLRNYTTTINEQPKLVVVILNDSGPDENPQYKKTIQIIIEHFDKYDLDTIIVACFVLYQSTLNPVERQIASLSHDLASVILLHDMFGTHLDSQLKTNDDELEKCNFKAAGNALTSIWKNTIIDSYPVLIKYIDPSEEHHYPSEKSESWIENNEGNEAMWVEKASVPNCISETYYQKIQVQKKLVVDKVLIVN
;
A
#
# COMPACT_ATOMS: atom_id res chain seq x y z
N LEU A 1 26.81 6.29 19.13
CA LEU A 1 27.05 7.74 19.31
C LEU A 1 27.97 8.05 20.49
N LYS A 2 27.65 7.60 21.72
CA LYS A 2 28.53 7.78 22.90
C LYS A 2 29.99 7.34 22.66
N ASN A 3 30.20 6.13 22.14
CA ASN A 3 31.55 5.63 21.83
C ASN A 3 32.29 6.48 20.78
N LYS A 4 31.56 7.03 19.79
CA LYS A 4 32.11 7.90 18.76
C LYS A 4 32.51 9.28 19.31
N ILE A 5 31.70 9.83 20.22
CA ILE A 5 32.04 11.07 20.95
C ILE A 5 33.27 10.83 21.81
N ALA A 6 33.34 9.71 22.54
CA ALA A 6 34.49 9.37 23.36
C ALA A 6 35.77 9.29 22.51
N GLN A 7 35.74 8.57 21.38
CA GLN A 7 36.88 8.47 20.46
C GLN A 7 37.34 9.84 19.95
N LEU A 8 36.42 10.67 19.45
CA LEU A 8 36.76 12.03 18.98
C LEU A 8 37.30 12.92 20.10
N THR A 9 36.82 12.73 21.34
CA THR A 9 37.31 13.49 22.51
C THR A 9 38.75 13.11 22.87
N TRP A 10 39.09 11.82 22.76
CA TRP A 10 40.47 11.34 22.91
C TRP A 10 41.40 11.92 21.83
N GLU A 11 40.97 11.89 20.56
CA GLU A 11 41.72 12.49 19.45
C GLU A 11 41.93 14.00 19.64
N LEU A 12 40.91 14.71 20.14
CA LEU A 12 41.02 16.13 20.45
C LEU A 12 41.99 16.41 21.61
N GLN A 13 41.97 15.59 22.66
CA GLN A 13 42.91 15.71 23.79
C GLN A 13 44.35 15.50 23.34
N TYR A 14 44.59 14.51 22.49
CA TYR A 14 45.91 14.26 21.90
C TYR A 14 46.43 15.48 21.12
N LEU A 15 45.60 16.07 20.26
CA LEU A 15 45.96 17.27 19.50
C LEU A 15 46.21 18.50 20.40
N LYS A 16 45.47 18.64 21.52
CA LYS A 16 45.71 19.70 22.50
C LYS A 16 47.07 19.56 23.21
N ILE A 17 47.48 18.33 23.51
CA ILE A 17 48.78 18.06 24.12
C ILE A 17 49.91 18.44 23.16
N LEU A 18 49.80 18.04 21.88
CA LEU A 18 50.78 18.40 20.85
C LEU A 18 50.90 19.91 20.62
N ASP A 19 49.77 20.62 20.67
CA ASP A 19 49.70 22.08 20.56
C ASP A 19 50.42 22.78 21.74
N ASN A 20 50.21 22.29 22.97
CA ASN A 20 50.89 22.81 24.16
C ASN A 20 52.42 22.63 24.11
N HIS A 21 52.89 21.58 23.43
CA HIS A 21 54.32 21.33 23.20
C HIS A 21 54.88 22.02 21.93
N ARG A 22 54.08 22.86 21.26
CA ARG A 22 54.43 23.54 19.99
C ARG A 22 54.87 22.58 18.87
N MET A 23 54.36 21.36 18.87
CA MET A 23 54.68 20.32 17.88
C MET A 23 53.59 20.15 16.82
N ILE A 24 52.68 21.12 16.67
CA ILE A 24 51.51 21.02 15.80
C ILE A 24 51.73 21.75 14.47
N THR A 25 51.29 21.14 13.36
CA THR A 25 51.27 21.77 12.04
C THR A 25 49.99 22.56 11.81
N ASP A 26 49.92 23.43 10.80
CA ASP A 26 48.69 24.16 10.48
C ASP A 26 47.55 23.23 10.02
N ILE A 27 47.89 22.09 9.40
CA ILE A 27 46.94 21.02 9.05
C ILE A 27 46.31 20.42 10.32
N ASP A 28 47.10 20.26 11.38
CA ASP A 28 46.63 19.67 12.64
C ASP A 28 45.78 20.67 13.45
N LYS A 29 46.02 21.98 13.31
CA LYS A 29 45.13 23.03 13.84
C LYS A 29 43.77 23.00 13.15
N GLU A 30 43.73 22.87 11.83
CA GLU A 30 42.46 22.77 11.08
C GLU A 30 41.69 21.48 11.44
N LYS A 31 42.41 20.35 11.62
CA LYS A 31 41.81 19.09 12.11
C LYS A 31 41.23 19.24 13.52
N LYS A 32 41.92 19.94 14.42
CA LYS A 32 41.47 20.19 15.80
C LYS A 32 40.12 20.90 15.83
N GLU A 33 39.96 21.97 15.03
CA GLU A 33 38.68 22.70 14.91
C GLU A 33 37.57 21.83 14.35
N LYS A 34 37.83 21.08 13.27
CA LYS A 34 36.84 20.16 12.66
C LYS A 34 36.39 19.05 13.62
N ILE A 35 37.30 18.54 14.46
CA ILE A 35 36.97 17.53 15.48
C ILE A 35 36.12 18.15 16.59
N GLN A 36 36.42 19.38 17.02
CA GLN A 36 35.62 20.11 18.01
C GLN A 36 34.17 20.30 17.54
N ASP A 37 33.97 20.76 16.30
CA ASP A 37 32.63 20.95 15.74
C ASP A 37 31.85 19.65 15.62
N LYS A 38 32.52 18.56 15.21
CA LYS A 38 31.92 17.23 15.13
C LYS A 38 31.49 16.69 16.51
N ILE A 39 32.26 16.97 17.55
CA ILE A 39 31.89 16.61 18.93
C ILE A 39 30.66 17.38 19.36
N ILE A 40 30.64 18.71 19.18
CA ILE A 40 29.50 19.57 19.53
C ILE A 40 28.21 19.09 18.85
N LEU A 41 28.28 18.81 17.54
CA LEU A 41 27.13 18.36 16.76
C LEU A 41 26.67 16.97 17.20
N SER A 42 27.60 16.05 17.46
CA SER A 42 27.29 14.70 17.93
C SER A 42 26.67 14.68 19.33
N VAL A 43 27.11 15.57 20.23
CA VAL A 43 26.54 15.73 21.57
C VAL A 43 25.11 16.29 21.49
N LYS A 44 24.86 17.30 20.64
CA LYS A 44 23.50 17.81 20.40
C LYS A 44 22.55 16.71 19.91
N VAL A 45 23.00 15.88 18.97
CA VAL A 45 22.21 14.75 18.47
C VAL A 45 21.96 13.70 19.56
N LEU A 46 22.98 13.39 20.38
CA LEU A 46 22.85 12.45 21.48
C LEU A 46 21.80 12.91 22.50
N ASN A 47 21.85 14.18 22.92
CA ASN A 47 20.89 14.74 23.88
C ASN A 47 19.45 14.68 23.34
N LYS A 48 19.25 14.92 22.04
CA LYS A 48 17.93 14.79 21.41
C LYS A 48 17.43 13.35 21.42
N LEU A 49 18.30 12.38 21.14
CA LEU A 49 17.95 10.95 21.17
C LEU A 49 17.63 10.46 22.59
N GLU A 50 18.40 10.88 23.59
CA GLU A 50 18.13 10.55 25.00
C GLU A 50 16.80 11.16 25.48
N TYR A 51 16.50 12.39 25.08
CA TYR A 51 15.20 13.02 25.35
C TYR A 51 14.05 12.24 24.72
N HIS A 52 14.16 11.84 23.44
CA HIS A 52 13.14 11.02 22.77
C HIS A 52 12.98 9.65 23.44
N GLN A 53 14.08 9.00 23.82
CA GLN A 53 14.05 7.72 24.53
C GLN A 53 13.32 7.84 25.86
N TRP A 54 13.64 8.86 26.66
CA TRP A 54 12.97 9.14 27.93
C TRP A 54 11.47 9.42 27.73
N PHE A 55 11.11 10.25 26.75
CA PHE A 55 9.72 10.56 26.45
C PHE A 55 8.93 9.31 26.04
N GLN A 56 9.52 8.45 25.20
CA GLN A 56 8.90 7.17 24.82
C GLN A 56 8.73 6.22 26.01
N GLN A 57 9.72 6.13 26.90
CA GLN A 57 9.61 5.32 28.12
C GLN A 57 8.49 5.83 29.02
N LYS A 58 8.41 7.15 29.23
CA LYS A 58 7.35 7.80 30.01
C LYS A 58 5.97 7.52 29.39
N TYR A 59 5.83 7.68 28.08
CA TYR A 59 4.59 7.39 27.36
C TYR A 59 4.16 5.93 27.49
N ARG A 60 5.09 4.98 27.32
CA ARG A 60 4.81 3.54 27.50
C ARG A 60 4.37 3.22 28.92
N TYR A 61 5.02 3.82 29.92
CA TYR A 61 4.66 3.64 31.33
C TYR A 61 3.26 4.16 31.64
N GLN A 62 2.95 5.40 31.20
CA GLN A 62 1.62 5.99 31.37
C GLN A 62 0.53 5.20 30.65
N LYS A 63 0.80 4.73 29.42
CA LYS A 63 -0.12 3.88 28.67
C LYS A 63 -0.38 2.55 29.39
N LYS A 64 0.65 1.92 29.96
CA LYS A 64 0.51 0.69 30.76
C LYS A 64 -0.37 0.91 31.98
N GLN A 65 -0.17 2.00 32.73
CA GLN A 65 -1.01 2.35 33.88
C GLN A 65 -2.47 2.58 33.49
N ARG A 66 -2.72 3.29 32.38
CA ARG A 66 -4.07 3.56 31.89
C ARG A 66 -4.79 2.28 31.45
N LEU A 67 -4.07 1.36 30.80
CA LEU A 67 -4.61 0.05 30.42
C LEU A 67 -4.93 -0.82 31.63
N GLN A 68 -4.08 -0.82 32.67
CA GLN A 68 -4.37 -1.54 33.92
C GLN A 68 -5.61 -0.99 34.64
N LEU A 69 -5.82 0.34 34.59
CA LEU A 69 -7.03 0.96 35.14
C LEU A 69 -8.28 0.54 34.35
N ILE A 70 -8.18 0.53 33.01
CA ILE A 70 -9.28 0.09 32.13
C ILE A 70 -9.59 -1.40 32.36
N GLU A 71 -8.56 -2.26 32.48
CA GLU A 71 -8.75 -3.68 32.76
C GLU A 71 -9.46 -3.90 34.11
N LYS A 72 -9.10 -3.12 35.14
CA LYS A 72 -9.76 -3.15 36.45
C LYS A 72 -11.23 -2.72 36.34
N GLN A 73 -11.52 -1.64 35.61
CA GLN A 73 -12.89 -1.15 35.37
C GLN A 73 -13.75 -2.15 34.60
N ILE A 74 -13.17 -2.87 33.63
CA ILE A 74 -13.86 -3.91 32.85
C ILE A 74 -14.18 -5.13 33.72
N LYS A 75 -13.25 -5.54 34.60
CA LYS A 75 -13.49 -6.61 35.59
C LYS A 75 -14.58 -6.24 36.61
N GLU A 76 -14.56 -5.01 37.10
CA GLU A 76 -15.59 -4.50 38.03
C GLU A 76 -16.98 -4.38 37.37
N ALA A 77 -17.03 -4.19 36.05
CA ALA A 77 -18.27 -4.15 35.26
C ALA A 77 -18.80 -5.54 34.82
N GLY A 78 -18.15 -6.63 35.22
CA GLY A 78 -18.63 -8.00 34.98
C GLY A 78 -18.42 -8.55 33.57
N PHE A 79 -17.59 -7.91 32.75
CA PHE A 79 -17.26 -8.39 31.40
C PHE A 79 -16.08 -9.38 31.42
N ASP A 80 -16.19 -10.46 30.64
CA ASP A 80 -15.15 -11.50 30.54
C ASP A 80 -13.87 -10.95 29.89
N THR A 81 -12.76 -11.01 30.62
CA THR A 81 -11.48 -10.41 30.22
C THR A 81 -10.68 -11.20 29.19
N GLN A 82 -11.23 -12.27 28.62
CA GLN A 82 -10.58 -13.01 27.54
C GLN A 82 -10.38 -12.19 26.25
N LEU A 83 -11.10 -11.08 26.08
CA LEU A 83 -10.96 -10.19 24.92
C LEU A 83 -9.81 -9.16 25.05
N VAL A 84 -9.22 -9.00 26.24
CA VAL A 84 -8.09 -8.08 26.44
C VAL A 84 -6.80 -8.89 26.53
N ARG A 85 -5.99 -8.83 25.46
CA ARG A 85 -4.72 -9.56 25.40
C ARG A 85 -3.78 -9.10 26.54
N PRO A 86 -3.15 -10.03 27.28
CA PRO A 86 -2.30 -9.69 28.43
C PRO A 86 -0.94 -9.08 28.04
N MET A 87 -0.51 -9.18 26.77
CA MET A 87 0.77 -8.61 26.29
C MET A 87 0.59 -7.79 25.01
N VAL A 88 1.39 -6.73 24.89
CA VAL A 88 1.42 -5.84 23.72
C VAL A 88 2.42 -6.39 22.70
N GLY A 89 1.91 -6.86 21.56
CA GLY A 89 2.68 -7.41 20.44
C GLY A 89 1.88 -8.49 19.68
N HIS A 90 2.24 -8.76 18.43
CA HIS A 90 1.74 -9.97 17.75
C HIS A 90 2.39 -11.19 18.42
N PRO A 91 1.61 -12.22 18.82
CA PRO A 91 2.19 -13.49 19.24
C PRO A 91 3.01 -14.06 18.09
N SER A 92 4.11 -14.73 18.41
CA SER A 92 4.89 -15.40 17.38
C SER A 92 4.07 -16.57 16.82
N LEU A 93 4.40 -17.03 15.60
CA LEU A 93 3.67 -18.13 14.97
C LEU A 93 3.73 -19.40 15.84
N GLU A 94 4.82 -19.58 16.60
CA GLU A 94 5.00 -20.68 17.55
C GLU A 94 4.05 -20.61 18.75
N GLU A 95 3.63 -19.41 19.16
CA GLU A 95 2.68 -19.20 20.27
C GLU A 95 1.23 -19.31 19.81
N ALA A 96 0.92 -18.86 18.59
CA ALA A 96 -0.44 -18.83 18.05
C ALA A 96 -0.92 -20.20 17.55
N GLN A 97 -0.02 -20.98 16.95
CA GLN A 97 -0.31 -22.30 16.37
C GLN A 97 0.84 -23.28 16.68
N PRO A 98 0.97 -23.70 17.94
CA PRO A 98 2.00 -24.66 18.34
C PRO A 98 1.73 -25.99 17.61
N GLY A 99 2.63 -26.35 16.70
CA GLY A 99 2.55 -27.59 15.91
C GLY A 99 2.39 -27.38 14.41
N LEU A 100 1.82 -26.25 13.93
CA LEU A 100 1.65 -26.03 12.48
C LEU A 100 3.00 -25.99 11.76
N LEU A 101 3.98 -25.30 12.35
CA LEU A 101 5.33 -25.24 11.81
C LEU A 101 5.97 -26.64 11.74
N GLU A 102 5.68 -27.48 12.73
CA GLU A 102 6.21 -28.85 12.84
C GLU A 102 5.57 -29.77 11.80
N THR A 103 4.26 -29.68 11.60
CA THR A 103 3.51 -30.44 10.57
C THR A 103 3.91 -30.02 9.16
N ILE A 104 4.04 -28.72 8.90
CA ILE A 104 4.51 -28.21 7.60
C ILE A 104 5.93 -28.69 7.31
N VAL A 105 6.82 -28.64 8.31
CA VAL A 105 8.20 -29.13 8.17
C VAL A 105 8.23 -30.64 7.91
N GLN A 106 7.39 -31.44 8.58
CA GLN A 106 7.31 -32.88 8.36
C GLN A 106 6.83 -33.23 6.94
N ILE A 107 5.74 -32.61 6.47
CA ILE A 107 5.19 -32.85 5.12
C ILE A 107 6.21 -32.43 4.04
N LEU A 108 6.85 -31.27 4.22
CA LEU A 108 7.92 -30.82 3.33
C LEU A 108 9.13 -31.75 3.35
N GLN A 109 9.52 -32.26 4.53
CA GLN A 109 10.63 -33.20 4.65
C GLN A 109 10.36 -34.51 3.93
N GLU A 110 9.16 -35.08 4.03
CA GLU A 110 8.79 -36.30 3.30
C GLU A 110 8.82 -36.08 1.79
N ALA A 111 8.18 -35.01 1.31
CA ALA A 111 8.15 -34.68 -0.12
C ALA A 111 9.56 -34.43 -0.70
N LEU A 112 10.41 -33.71 0.03
CA LEU A 112 11.78 -33.42 -0.41
C LEU A 112 12.68 -34.64 -0.33
N THR A 113 12.46 -35.54 0.64
CA THR A 113 13.19 -36.82 0.73
C THR A 113 12.89 -37.70 -0.48
N ASN A 114 11.62 -37.73 -0.93
CA ASN A 114 11.23 -38.42 -2.16
C ASN A 114 11.92 -37.84 -3.42
N MET A 115 12.24 -36.54 -3.40
CA MET A 115 13.00 -35.87 -4.46
C MET A 115 14.53 -35.93 -4.29
N ASN A 116 15.05 -36.74 -3.35
CA ASN A 116 16.47 -36.86 -3.00
C ASN A 116 17.13 -35.60 -2.43
N TYR A 117 16.34 -34.71 -1.82
CA TYR A 117 16.81 -33.53 -1.10
C TYR A 117 16.59 -33.70 0.41
N LYS A 118 17.41 -33.00 1.20
CA LYS A 118 17.35 -32.94 2.66
C LYS A 118 17.29 -31.49 3.11
N LEU A 119 16.36 -31.17 4.00
CA LEU A 119 16.34 -29.88 4.69
C LEU A 119 17.33 -29.90 5.87
N SER A 120 18.16 -28.88 5.96
CA SER A 120 19.04 -28.62 7.09
C SER A 120 18.71 -27.26 7.68
N CYS A 121 18.35 -27.23 8.96
CA CYS A 121 18.09 -26.00 9.68
C CYS A 121 19.41 -25.40 10.18
N SER A 122 19.64 -24.12 9.89
CA SER A 122 20.59 -23.29 10.63
C SER A 122 19.83 -22.36 11.58
N ALA A 123 20.52 -21.72 12.53
CA ALA A 123 19.90 -20.78 13.46
C ALA A 123 19.19 -19.57 12.78
N THR A 124 19.44 -19.32 11.50
CA THR A 124 18.95 -18.14 10.77
C THR A 124 18.25 -18.41 9.45
N TYR A 125 18.30 -19.64 8.92
CA TYR A 125 17.70 -20.00 7.62
C TYR A 125 17.63 -21.52 7.44
N LEU A 126 16.75 -21.97 6.55
CA LEU A 126 16.66 -23.35 6.08
C LEU A 126 17.56 -23.53 4.84
N LYS A 127 18.37 -24.61 4.82
CA LYS A 127 19.17 -25.03 3.66
C LYS A 127 18.53 -26.23 3.00
N LEU A 128 18.34 -26.18 1.69
CA LEU A 128 18.06 -27.37 0.89
C LEU A 128 19.41 -28.00 0.47
N ILE A 129 19.62 -29.26 0.81
CA ILE A 129 20.89 -29.95 0.58
C ILE A 129 20.65 -31.27 -0.18
N PRO A 130 21.39 -31.57 -1.25
CA PRO A 130 21.29 -32.87 -1.92
C PRO A 130 21.71 -34.01 -0.98
N ARG A 131 21.13 -35.20 -1.16
CA ARG A 131 21.44 -36.38 -0.34
C ARG A 131 22.93 -36.75 -0.31
N TRP A 132 23.68 -36.41 -1.36
CA TRP A 132 25.10 -36.77 -1.55
C TRP A 132 26.07 -35.60 -1.31
N HIS A 133 25.64 -34.54 -0.63
CA HIS A 133 26.48 -33.35 -0.37
C HIS A 133 27.82 -33.64 0.33
N ASN A 134 27.93 -34.79 1.01
CA ASN A 134 29.16 -35.18 1.72
C ASN A 134 30.18 -35.91 0.84
N THR A 135 29.88 -36.22 -0.41
CA THR A 135 30.90 -36.76 -1.34
C THR A 135 31.83 -35.66 -1.84
N ASN A 136 33.00 -36.05 -2.34
CA ASN A 136 33.96 -35.09 -2.88
C ASN A 136 33.40 -34.37 -4.12
N GLU A 137 32.63 -35.04 -4.99
CA GLU A 137 31.93 -34.36 -6.09
C GLU A 137 30.81 -33.44 -5.57
N GLY A 138 30.04 -33.90 -4.57
CA GLY A 138 28.96 -33.11 -3.96
C GLY A 138 29.47 -31.81 -3.34
N ARG A 139 30.64 -31.84 -2.68
CA ARG A 139 31.27 -30.63 -2.11
C ARG A 139 31.77 -29.64 -3.16
N GLN A 140 32.12 -30.11 -4.37
CA GLN A 140 32.55 -29.24 -5.47
C GLN A 140 31.38 -28.53 -6.17
N HIS A 141 30.19 -29.14 -6.19
CA HIS A 141 29.02 -28.62 -6.91
C HIS A 141 27.96 -27.92 -6.02
N VAL A 142 27.99 -28.08 -4.70
CA VAL A 142 26.97 -27.53 -3.81
C VAL A 142 27.31 -26.09 -3.38
N LYS A 143 26.92 -25.10 -4.20
CA LYS A 143 26.56 -23.76 -3.68
C LYS A 143 25.15 -23.88 -3.09
N THR A 144 25.02 -24.06 -1.78
CA THR A 144 23.70 -24.11 -1.13
C THR A 144 22.97 -22.79 -1.32
N VAL A 145 21.76 -22.84 -1.89
CA VAL A 145 20.86 -21.69 -1.98
C VAL A 145 20.19 -21.49 -0.61
N PRO A 146 20.38 -20.35 0.07
CA PRO A 146 19.66 -20.06 1.30
C PRO A 146 18.18 -19.84 0.97
N VAL A 147 17.28 -20.58 1.61
CA VAL A 147 15.84 -20.35 1.50
C VAL A 147 15.45 -19.42 2.65
N LYS A 148 15.07 -18.19 2.30
CA LYS A 148 14.46 -17.24 3.24
C LYS A 148 12.98 -17.11 2.94
N LEU A 149 12.15 -17.24 3.97
CA LEU A 149 10.79 -16.68 3.94
C LEU A 149 10.96 -15.16 3.98
N LEU A 150 10.81 -14.51 2.82
CA LEU A 150 10.85 -13.06 2.73
C LEU A 150 9.61 -12.48 3.42
N LYS A 151 9.82 -11.76 4.52
CA LYS A 151 8.87 -10.76 4.97
C LYS A 151 9.04 -9.53 4.07
N SER A 152 7.98 -8.98 3.50
CA SER A 152 8.07 -7.69 2.81
C SER A 152 8.56 -6.65 3.83
N GLN A 153 9.80 -6.19 3.68
CA GLN A 153 10.35 -5.13 4.53
C GLN A 153 10.54 -3.90 3.64
N ASN A 154 9.50 -3.06 3.61
CA ASN A 154 9.50 -1.76 2.97
C ASN A 154 10.37 -0.78 3.77
N MET A 155 11.69 -0.71 3.51
CA MET A 155 12.59 0.15 4.31
C MET A 155 13.52 1.08 3.52
N SER A 156 13.55 1.07 2.19
CA SER A 156 14.23 2.12 1.41
C SER A 156 13.21 2.95 0.63
N ARG A 157 13.06 4.23 1.01
CA ARG A 157 12.19 5.19 0.33
C ARG A 157 13.06 6.21 -0.38
N LYS A 158 12.84 6.41 -1.68
CA LYS A 158 13.43 7.54 -2.41
C LYS A 158 12.62 8.80 -2.07
N SER A 159 13.28 9.88 -1.70
CA SER A 159 12.62 11.16 -1.47
C SER A 159 12.28 11.85 -2.80
N HIS A 160 11.05 12.32 -2.97
CA HIS A 160 10.65 13.18 -4.09
C HIS A 160 10.52 14.64 -3.64
N ASN A 161 10.85 15.60 -4.51
CA ASN A 161 10.79 17.04 -4.19
C ASN A 161 9.35 17.47 -3.83
N ASP A 162 8.36 16.97 -4.56
CA ASP A 162 6.95 17.36 -4.41
C ASP A 162 6.20 16.62 -3.31
N THR A 163 6.87 15.75 -2.55
CA THR A 163 6.26 14.98 -1.45
C THR A 163 5.44 15.87 -0.51
N ARG A 164 5.98 17.06 -0.18
CA ARG A 164 5.30 18.00 0.75
C ARG A 164 4.07 18.64 0.12
N PHE A 165 4.12 18.92 -1.18
CA PHE A 165 3.01 19.52 -1.91
C PHE A 165 1.84 18.53 -1.98
N CYS A 166 2.09 17.30 -2.39
CA CYS A 166 1.04 16.28 -2.50
C CYS A 166 0.44 15.93 -1.13
N ALA A 167 1.28 15.81 -0.09
CA ALA A 167 0.78 15.62 1.27
C ALA A 167 -0.12 16.79 1.73
N ALA A 168 0.21 18.03 1.36
CA ALA A 168 -0.63 19.19 1.67
C ALA A 168 -1.92 19.21 0.84
N LEU A 169 -1.87 18.85 -0.44
CA LEU A 169 -3.03 18.73 -1.32
C LEU A 169 -4.03 17.71 -0.76
N ILE A 170 -3.58 16.49 -0.46
CA ILE A 170 -4.43 15.44 0.11
C ILE A 170 -5.01 15.87 1.45
N ARG A 171 -4.21 16.52 2.30
CA ARG A 171 -4.70 17.06 3.56
C ARG A 171 -5.81 18.10 3.34
N ASN A 172 -5.62 19.03 2.40
CA ASN A 172 -6.60 20.06 2.10
C ASN A 172 -7.90 19.47 1.52
N LEU A 173 -7.79 18.45 0.65
CA LEU A 173 -8.95 17.72 0.13
C LEU A 173 -9.71 17.02 1.26
N LYS A 174 -9.01 16.39 2.21
CA LYS A 174 -9.66 15.81 3.40
C LYS A 174 -10.32 16.87 4.27
N GLU A 175 -9.69 18.03 4.48
CA GLU A 175 -10.29 19.15 5.20
C GLU A 175 -11.56 19.66 4.48
N MET A 176 -11.53 19.80 3.16
CA MET A 176 -12.68 20.19 2.34
C MET A 176 -13.84 19.18 2.47
N VAL A 177 -13.56 17.89 2.25
CA VAL A 177 -14.55 16.81 2.40
C VAL A 177 -15.11 16.78 3.82
N SER A 178 -14.26 17.00 4.83
CA SER A 178 -14.70 17.02 6.23
C SER A 178 -15.71 18.13 6.52
N LEU A 179 -15.71 19.24 5.76
CA LEU A 179 -16.69 20.31 5.89
C LEU A 179 -18.02 19.94 5.23
N LEU A 180 -17.98 19.26 4.10
CA LEU A 180 -19.18 18.77 3.39
C LEU A 180 -19.88 17.65 4.17
N GLY A 181 -19.08 16.83 4.86
CA GLY A 181 -19.57 15.73 5.69
C GLY A 181 -20.03 14.50 4.91
N PRO A 182 -20.38 13.43 5.62
CA PRO A 182 -20.71 12.14 5.03
C PRO A 182 -22.01 12.13 4.23
N LYS A 183 -22.85 13.16 4.31
CA LYS A 183 -24.11 13.22 3.56
C LYS A 183 -23.92 13.71 2.13
N CYS A 184 -22.88 14.50 1.87
CA CYS A 184 -22.68 15.18 0.59
C CYS A 184 -21.42 14.71 -0.15
N ALA A 185 -20.42 14.17 0.55
CA ALA A 185 -19.14 13.81 -0.03
C ALA A 185 -18.81 12.31 0.05
N LEU A 186 -18.17 11.81 -1.01
CA LEU A 186 -17.63 10.46 -1.17
C LEU A 186 -16.12 10.57 -1.43
N VAL A 187 -15.31 9.78 -0.72
CA VAL A 187 -13.87 9.68 -0.98
C VAL A 187 -13.51 8.23 -1.25
N ILE A 188 -12.90 7.99 -2.41
CA ILE A 188 -12.45 6.68 -2.86
C ILE A 188 -10.94 6.71 -3.00
N SER A 189 -10.28 5.66 -2.55
CA SER A 189 -8.87 5.40 -2.76
C SER A 189 -8.73 4.10 -3.55
N GLN A 190 -8.04 4.14 -4.69
CA GLN A 190 -7.92 3.01 -5.62
C GLN A 190 -6.45 2.71 -5.96
N ASP A 191 -6.17 1.44 -6.27
CA ASP A 191 -4.86 0.96 -6.74
C ASP A 191 -4.95 -0.45 -7.37
N ASP A 192 -4.05 -0.77 -8.29
CA ASP A 192 -4.01 -2.01 -9.09
C ASP A 192 -2.66 -2.76 -9.02
N LYS A 193 -2.05 -2.89 -7.84
CA LYS A 193 -0.65 -3.36 -7.75
C LYS A 193 -0.39 -4.85 -7.65
N ALA A 194 -1.31 -5.63 -7.11
CA ALA A 194 -0.98 -6.97 -6.66
C ALA A 194 -1.34 -8.04 -7.70
N ARG A 195 -0.55 -8.22 -8.76
CA ARG A 195 -0.77 -9.35 -9.68
C ARG A 195 -0.53 -10.70 -8.97
N ILE A 196 -1.55 -11.53 -8.88
CA ILE A 196 -1.50 -12.85 -8.22
C ILE A 196 -1.26 -13.90 -9.29
N SER A 197 -0.08 -14.51 -9.29
CA SER A 197 0.26 -15.57 -10.24
C SER A 197 -0.55 -16.85 -9.96
N LEU A 198 -1.07 -17.47 -11.02
CA LEU A 198 -1.57 -18.83 -10.99
C LEU A 198 -0.34 -19.74 -11.16
N VAL A 199 0.17 -20.29 -10.06
CA VAL A 199 1.42 -21.06 -10.09
C VAL A 199 1.12 -22.55 -10.15
N PRO A 200 1.65 -23.30 -11.13
CA PRO A 200 2.03 -24.69 -10.88
C PRO A 200 3.24 -24.64 -9.95
N ILE A 201 3.00 -24.71 -8.63
CA ILE A 201 3.97 -24.74 -7.52
C ILE A 201 5.42 -24.39 -7.93
N LEU A 202 5.81 -23.12 -7.76
CA LEU A 202 7.23 -22.75 -7.79
C LEU A 202 7.59 -22.04 -6.50
N MET A 203 8.25 -22.77 -5.60
CA MET A 203 8.96 -22.21 -4.45
C MET A 203 10.00 -21.20 -4.97
N ARG A 204 9.91 -19.95 -4.52
CA ARG A 204 10.92 -18.92 -4.82
C ARG A 204 12.23 -19.26 -4.10
N LEU A 205 13.23 -19.71 -4.85
CA LEU A 205 14.62 -19.87 -4.41
C LEU A 205 15.40 -18.58 -4.75
N GLU A 206 15.93 -17.86 -3.75
CA GLU A 206 16.78 -16.70 -3.98
C GLU A 206 18.16 -17.13 -4.50
N TYR A 207 18.39 -17.05 -5.81
CA TYR A 207 19.76 -16.99 -6.32
C TYR A 207 20.34 -15.60 -6.03
N ARG A 208 21.48 -15.53 -5.35
CA ARG A 208 22.30 -14.31 -5.23
C ARG A 208 22.96 -13.99 -6.57
N ILE A 209 22.17 -13.47 -7.51
CA ILE A 209 22.70 -12.67 -8.60
C ILE A 209 21.93 -11.36 -8.50
N GLU A 210 22.61 -10.30 -8.06
CA GLU A 210 22.12 -8.94 -8.23
C GLU A 210 22.06 -8.69 -9.74
N LEU A 211 20.84 -8.61 -10.26
CA LEU A 211 20.60 -8.26 -11.65
C LEU A 211 19.78 -6.97 -11.66
N PRO A 212 20.17 -6.01 -12.49
CA PRO A 212 19.46 -4.75 -12.63
C PRO A 212 18.10 -5.00 -13.28
N ASP A 213 17.05 -4.44 -12.66
CA ASP A 213 15.75 -4.09 -13.26
C ASP A 213 15.30 -4.94 -14.45
N HIS A 214 15.07 -6.25 -14.28
CA HIS A 214 14.25 -7.02 -15.22
C HIS A 214 13.48 -8.14 -14.53
N ASP A 215 12.16 -8.04 -14.60
CA ASP A 215 11.17 -9.08 -14.28
C ASP A 215 11.49 -10.40 -15.01
N TRP A 216 11.55 -11.52 -14.30
CA TRP A 216 11.43 -12.83 -14.95
C TRP A 216 10.02 -13.39 -14.85
N VAL A 217 9.52 -13.60 -16.06
CA VAL A 217 8.26 -14.18 -16.50
C VAL A 217 8.12 -15.62 -15.98
N VAL A 218 7.33 -15.82 -14.92
CA VAL A 218 6.45 -17.00 -14.83
C VAL A 218 5.17 -16.56 -15.54
N ALA A 219 5.04 -16.96 -16.80
CA ALA A 219 4.03 -16.56 -17.79
C ALA A 219 3.30 -15.24 -17.47
N GLU A 220 3.75 -14.13 -18.06
CA GLU A 220 3.32 -12.75 -17.79
C GLU A 220 1.79 -12.58 -17.80
N ARG A 221 1.09 -13.48 -18.50
CA ARG A 221 -0.34 -13.53 -18.76
C ARG A 221 -1.15 -14.40 -17.78
N HIS A 222 -0.56 -15.35 -17.05
CA HIS A 222 -1.27 -16.26 -16.13
C HIS A 222 -1.40 -15.70 -14.71
N LYS A 223 -1.99 -14.51 -14.62
CA LYS A 223 -2.13 -13.77 -13.36
C LYS A 223 -3.55 -13.29 -13.19
N LEU A 224 -4.03 -13.27 -11.96
CA LEU A 224 -5.21 -12.52 -11.56
C LEU A 224 -4.79 -11.10 -11.17
N ILE A 225 -5.58 -10.10 -11.55
CA ILE A 225 -5.37 -8.70 -11.19
C ILE A 225 -6.53 -8.30 -10.26
N PRO A 226 -6.28 -8.11 -8.95
CA PRO A 226 -7.22 -7.49 -8.05
C PRO A 226 -7.07 -5.96 -8.13
N SER A 227 -8.10 -5.28 -8.61
CA SER A 227 -8.24 -3.83 -8.50
C SER A 227 -9.00 -3.54 -7.20
N VAL A 228 -8.38 -2.75 -6.31
CA VAL A 228 -8.90 -2.52 -4.96
C VAL A 228 -9.38 -1.09 -4.83
N TYR A 229 -10.60 -0.92 -4.33
CA TYR A 229 -11.25 0.37 -4.12
C TYR A 229 -11.69 0.46 -2.65
N THR A 230 -11.14 1.41 -1.92
CA THR A 230 -11.50 1.65 -0.51
C THR A 230 -12.28 2.95 -0.40
N ILE A 231 -13.49 2.89 0.14
CA ILE A 231 -14.24 4.09 0.48
C ILE A 231 -13.79 4.56 1.86
N LEU A 232 -13.39 5.82 1.99
CA LEU A 232 -12.95 6.37 3.27
C LEU A 232 -14.15 6.90 4.07
N ASP A 233 -14.30 6.40 5.29
CA ASP A 233 -15.35 6.83 6.21
C ASP A 233 -15.11 8.27 6.69
N ILE A 234 -16.18 9.07 6.69
CA ILE A 234 -16.20 10.49 7.03
C ILE A 234 -17.02 10.66 8.31
N GLN A 235 -16.35 10.95 9.42
CA GLN A 235 -17.03 11.06 10.72
C GLN A 235 -17.81 12.37 10.86
N GLU A 236 -19.03 12.33 11.42
CA GLU A 236 -19.84 13.54 11.65
C GLU A 236 -19.30 14.45 12.77
N SER A 237 -18.36 13.99 13.58
CA SER A 237 -18.09 14.59 14.90
C SER A 237 -17.08 15.75 14.92
N LYS A 238 -16.40 16.09 13.81
CA LYS A 238 -15.30 17.11 13.82
C LYS A 238 -15.08 17.88 12.50
N TYR A 239 -16.12 18.48 11.91
CA TYR A 239 -16.03 19.27 10.66
C TYR A 239 -14.80 20.20 10.59
N GLY A 240 -14.12 20.22 9.44
CA GLY A 240 -12.99 21.11 9.16
C GLY A 240 -11.60 20.55 9.50
N HIS A 241 -11.50 19.31 9.99
CA HIS A 241 -10.24 18.64 10.27
C HIS A 241 -10.00 17.47 9.31
N ALA A 242 -8.79 17.37 8.74
CA ALA A 242 -8.41 16.28 7.84
C ALA A 242 -8.62 14.88 8.47
N ASP A 243 -8.43 14.77 9.78
CA ASP A 243 -8.51 13.51 10.53
C ASP A 243 -9.94 12.92 10.58
N VAL A 244 -10.95 13.69 10.18
CA VAL A 244 -12.33 13.24 10.01
C VAL A 244 -12.46 12.22 8.88
N VAL A 245 -11.70 12.42 7.81
CA VAL A 245 -11.65 11.49 6.68
C VAL A 245 -10.64 10.41 7.06
N THR A 246 -11.17 9.31 7.58
CA THR A 246 -10.36 8.24 8.14
C THR A 246 -9.61 7.47 7.04
N TYR A 247 -8.71 6.58 7.46
CA TYR A 247 -8.11 5.57 6.57
C TYR A 247 -8.92 4.27 6.59
N LEU A 248 -10.12 4.27 7.18
CA LEU A 248 -10.97 3.12 7.39
C LEU A 248 -12.19 3.23 6.50
N GLY A 249 -12.82 2.10 6.20
CA GLY A 249 -14.09 2.03 5.51
C GLY A 249 -14.20 0.76 4.68
N PRO A 250 -15.33 0.57 3.97
CA PRO A 250 -15.55 -0.64 3.20
C PRO A 250 -14.64 -0.70 1.98
N THR A 251 -14.23 -1.92 1.66
CA THR A 251 -13.32 -2.21 0.54
C THR A 251 -14.07 -3.03 -0.50
N PHE A 252 -14.08 -2.56 -1.74
CA PHE A 252 -14.55 -3.26 -2.91
C PHE A 252 -13.36 -3.76 -3.73
N ILE A 253 -13.37 -5.03 -4.12
CA ILE A 253 -12.31 -5.68 -4.88
C ILE A 253 -12.92 -6.29 -6.13
N ARG A 254 -12.38 -5.89 -7.28
CA ARG A 254 -12.61 -6.58 -8.55
C ARG A 254 -11.44 -7.50 -8.84
N ILE A 255 -11.71 -8.76 -9.18
CA ILE A 255 -10.70 -9.69 -9.68
C ILE A 255 -10.91 -9.91 -11.18
N CYS A 256 -9.85 -9.70 -11.96
CA CYS A 256 -9.84 -9.99 -13.40
C CYS A 256 -8.73 -10.96 -13.79
N SER A 257 -8.84 -11.56 -14.97
CA SER A 257 -7.73 -12.27 -15.62
C SER A 257 -6.82 -11.27 -16.35
N SER A 258 -5.53 -11.24 -16.01
CA SER A 258 -4.53 -10.42 -16.72
C SER A 258 -4.46 -10.68 -18.22
N LYS A 259 -4.95 -11.83 -18.72
CA LYS A 259 -4.93 -12.20 -20.13
C LYS A 259 -6.23 -11.81 -20.85
N HIS A 260 -7.38 -12.03 -20.22
CA HIS A 260 -8.68 -11.90 -20.87
C HIS A 260 -9.41 -10.60 -20.53
N ASP A 261 -9.08 -9.96 -19.42
CA ASP A 261 -9.72 -8.72 -18.94
C ASP A 261 -8.69 -7.91 -18.15
N SER A 262 -7.95 -7.05 -18.86
CA SER A 262 -6.89 -6.22 -18.27
C SER A 262 -7.47 -5.02 -17.52
N SER A 263 -6.79 -4.61 -16.44
CA SER A 263 -7.02 -3.29 -15.81
C SER A 263 -6.69 -2.21 -16.83
N THR A 264 -7.69 -1.45 -17.25
CA THR A 264 -7.62 -0.34 -18.20
C THR A 264 -8.45 0.82 -17.67
N THR A 265 -8.26 2.02 -18.21
CA THR A 265 -9.11 3.16 -17.81
C THR A 265 -10.61 2.83 -17.85
N TYR A 266 -11.07 2.12 -18.89
CA TYR A 266 -12.48 1.72 -19.02
C TYR A 266 -12.94 0.73 -17.96
N SER A 267 -12.07 -0.20 -17.57
CA SER A 267 -12.39 -1.16 -16.51
C SER A 267 -12.56 -0.43 -15.18
N HIS A 268 -11.70 0.55 -14.87
CA HIS A 268 -11.85 1.43 -13.71
C HIS A 268 -13.13 2.26 -13.79
N GLY A 269 -13.51 2.72 -14.99
CA GLY A 269 -14.79 3.38 -15.24
C GLY A 269 -15.99 2.54 -14.80
N LYS A 270 -16.07 1.31 -15.32
CA LYS A 270 -17.13 0.35 -14.97
C LYS A 270 -17.10 -0.06 -13.50
N ASP A 271 -15.93 -0.12 -12.88
CA ASP A 271 -15.81 -0.44 -11.46
C ASP A 271 -16.38 0.65 -10.57
N PHE A 272 -16.20 1.91 -10.95
CA PHE A 272 -16.86 3.02 -10.29
C PHE A 272 -18.38 2.88 -10.38
N ASP A 273 -18.92 2.55 -11.56
CA ASP A 273 -20.36 2.33 -11.75
C ASP A 273 -20.89 1.19 -10.85
N ASN A 274 -20.16 0.08 -10.80
CA ASN A 274 -20.47 -1.07 -9.96
C ASN A 274 -20.42 -0.71 -8.47
N LEU A 275 -19.42 0.09 -8.06
CA LEU A 275 -19.25 0.55 -6.68
C LEU A 275 -20.41 1.45 -6.24
N ILE A 276 -20.84 2.39 -7.09
CA ILE A 276 -21.98 3.28 -6.79
C ILE A 276 -23.29 2.49 -6.71
N SER A 277 -23.47 1.49 -7.57
CA SER A 277 -24.70 0.70 -7.68
C SER A 277 -24.81 -0.43 -6.63
N GLU A 278 -23.75 -0.70 -5.86
CA GLU A 278 -23.72 -1.80 -4.91
C GLU A 278 -24.55 -1.51 -3.65
N GLU A 279 -25.56 -2.34 -3.39
CA GLU A 279 -26.51 -2.15 -2.28
C GLU A 279 -25.82 -2.13 -0.91
N GLN A 280 -24.79 -2.95 -0.72
CA GLN A 280 -24.03 -3.02 0.53
C GLN A 280 -23.17 -1.77 0.80
N LEU A 281 -22.87 -0.99 -0.25
CA LEU A 281 -22.11 0.26 -0.16
C LEU A 281 -23.00 1.50 -0.16
N ARG A 282 -24.31 1.33 -0.34
CA ARG A 282 -25.27 2.41 -0.57
C ARG A 282 -25.25 3.48 0.52
N ASN A 283 -25.04 3.10 1.78
CA ASN A 283 -24.91 4.02 2.91
C ASN A 283 -23.72 4.99 2.77
N TYR A 284 -22.70 4.62 2.00
CA TYR A 284 -21.50 5.41 1.77
C TYR A 284 -21.53 6.14 0.43
N THR A 285 -22.21 5.60 -0.58
CA THR A 285 -22.20 6.13 -1.96
C THR A 285 -23.37 7.05 -2.26
N THR A 286 -24.49 6.91 -1.52
CA THR A 286 -25.72 7.66 -1.76
C THR A 286 -26.11 8.57 -0.59
N THR A 287 -26.95 9.54 -0.90
CA THR A 287 -27.62 10.44 0.04
C THR A 287 -28.86 9.78 0.64
N ILE A 288 -29.51 10.45 1.59
CA ILE A 288 -30.77 9.99 2.21
C ILE A 288 -31.87 9.76 1.18
N ASN A 289 -31.84 10.50 0.05
CA ASN A 289 -32.82 10.39 -1.04
C ASN A 289 -32.43 9.33 -2.09
N GLU A 290 -31.53 8.41 -1.75
CA GLU A 290 -31.02 7.36 -2.63
C GLU A 290 -30.29 7.87 -3.90
N GLN A 291 -29.95 9.16 -3.95
CA GLN A 291 -29.17 9.74 -5.04
C GLN A 291 -27.67 9.64 -4.76
N PRO A 292 -26.81 9.49 -5.79
CA PRO A 292 -25.35 9.58 -5.62
C PRO A 292 -24.94 10.84 -4.87
N LYS A 293 -23.86 10.75 -4.09
CA LYS A 293 -23.31 11.91 -3.40
C LYS A 293 -22.75 12.93 -4.39
N LEU A 294 -23.06 14.21 -4.14
CA LEU A 294 -22.79 15.32 -5.05
C LEU A 294 -21.31 15.59 -5.28
N VAL A 295 -20.45 15.33 -4.28
CA VAL A 295 -19.01 15.56 -4.36
C VAL A 295 -18.25 14.25 -4.25
N VAL A 296 -17.45 13.93 -5.26
CA VAL A 296 -16.63 12.72 -5.32
C VAL A 296 -15.16 13.08 -5.38
N VAL A 297 -14.34 12.47 -4.52
CA VAL A 297 -12.88 12.59 -4.54
C VAL A 297 -12.27 11.21 -4.76
N ILE A 298 -11.44 11.05 -5.79
CA ILE A 298 -10.73 9.81 -6.11
C ILE A 298 -9.24 10.04 -5.88
N LEU A 299 -8.62 9.16 -5.10
CA LEU A 299 -7.20 9.14 -4.78
C LEU A 299 -6.54 7.93 -5.46
N ASN A 300 -5.53 8.15 -6.29
CA ASN A 300 -4.86 7.07 -7.05
C ASN A 300 -3.33 7.24 -7.11
N ASP A 301 -2.59 6.26 -7.61
CA ASP A 301 -1.11 6.26 -7.63
C ASP A 301 -0.48 6.77 -8.94
N SER A 302 -1.21 7.58 -9.73
CA SER A 302 -0.75 8.07 -11.04
C SER A 302 -0.43 6.98 -12.08
N GLY A 303 -1.01 5.78 -11.97
CA GLY A 303 -0.88 4.73 -12.99
C GLY A 303 -1.37 5.21 -14.37
N PRO A 304 -0.85 4.67 -15.49
CA PRO A 304 -1.20 5.15 -16.83
C PRO A 304 -2.71 5.09 -17.12
N ASP A 305 -3.41 4.11 -16.55
CA ASP A 305 -4.83 3.90 -16.74
C ASP A 305 -5.72 4.74 -15.79
N GLU A 306 -5.13 5.40 -14.80
CA GLU A 306 -5.84 6.16 -13.76
C GLU A 306 -5.43 7.64 -13.72
N ASN A 307 -4.32 7.99 -14.38
CA ASN A 307 -3.75 9.32 -14.32
C ASN A 307 -4.62 10.30 -15.15
N PRO A 308 -5.06 11.41 -14.55
CA PRO A 308 -5.92 12.42 -15.18
C PRO A 308 -5.19 13.27 -16.23
N GLN A 309 -3.90 13.05 -16.48
CA GLN A 309 -3.18 13.64 -17.62
C GLN A 309 -3.55 12.98 -18.95
N TYR A 310 -4.16 11.78 -18.92
CA TYR A 310 -4.53 11.07 -20.14
C TYR A 310 -5.97 11.34 -20.53
N LYS A 311 -6.17 11.69 -21.82
CA LYS A 311 -7.48 12.00 -22.42
C LYS A 311 -8.56 10.94 -22.12
N LYS A 312 -8.20 9.66 -22.15
CA LYS A 312 -9.14 8.54 -21.86
C LYS A 312 -9.68 8.62 -20.43
N THR A 313 -8.81 8.90 -19.46
CA THR A 313 -9.18 9.03 -18.05
C THR A 313 -10.09 10.23 -17.85
N ILE A 314 -9.74 11.35 -18.46
CA ILE A 314 -10.54 12.58 -18.42
C ILE A 314 -11.96 12.31 -18.94
N GLN A 315 -12.07 11.66 -20.09
CA GLN A 315 -13.35 11.35 -20.73
C GLN A 315 -14.27 10.51 -19.82
N ILE A 316 -13.76 9.44 -19.21
CA ILE A 316 -14.54 8.58 -18.31
C ILE A 316 -15.01 9.34 -17.07
N ILE A 317 -14.15 10.17 -16.49
CA ILE A 317 -14.51 10.97 -15.31
C ILE A 317 -15.61 11.98 -15.66
N ILE A 318 -15.56 12.59 -16.85
CA ILE A 318 -16.60 13.51 -17.35
C ILE A 318 -17.93 12.78 -17.51
N GLU A 319 -17.91 11.56 -18.05
CA GLU A 319 -19.12 10.77 -18.18
C GLU A 319 -19.72 10.40 -16.83
N HIS A 320 -18.91 10.06 -15.83
CA HIS A 320 -19.41 9.85 -14.49
C HIS A 320 -19.99 11.13 -13.89
N PHE A 321 -19.36 12.28 -14.14
CA PHE A 321 -19.88 13.58 -13.72
C PHE A 321 -21.27 13.86 -14.31
N ASP A 322 -21.43 13.66 -15.62
CA ASP A 322 -22.72 13.85 -16.31
C ASP A 322 -23.75 12.79 -15.88
N LYS A 323 -23.36 11.51 -15.85
CA LYS A 323 -24.23 10.35 -15.58
C LYS A 323 -24.82 10.38 -14.18
N TYR A 324 -24.02 10.74 -13.19
CA TYR A 324 -24.44 10.77 -11.79
C TYR A 324 -24.87 12.17 -11.31
N ASP A 325 -24.97 13.14 -12.23
CA ASP A 325 -25.34 14.53 -11.95
C ASP A 325 -24.51 15.12 -10.80
N LEU A 326 -23.20 14.86 -10.79
CA LEU A 326 -22.31 15.30 -9.73
C LEU A 326 -22.14 16.82 -9.76
N ASP A 327 -22.01 17.45 -8.60
CA ASP A 327 -21.67 18.87 -8.52
C ASP A 327 -20.16 19.06 -8.66
N THR A 328 -19.36 18.10 -8.18
CA THR A 328 -17.91 18.14 -8.26
C THR A 328 -17.30 16.73 -8.27
N ILE A 329 -16.37 16.48 -9.18
CA ILE A 329 -15.47 15.32 -9.13
C ILE A 329 -14.02 15.78 -9.16
N ILE A 330 -13.22 15.25 -8.22
CA ILE A 330 -11.80 15.58 -8.08
C ILE A 330 -11.01 14.29 -8.14
N VAL A 331 -10.02 14.23 -9.03
CA VAL A 331 -9.06 13.12 -9.09
C VAL A 331 -7.69 13.64 -8.74
N ALA A 332 -7.14 13.11 -7.64
CA ALA A 332 -5.85 13.51 -7.09
C ALA A 332 -4.90 12.32 -7.06
N CYS A 333 -3.69 12.54 -7.55
CA CYS A 333 -2.73 11.47 -7.73
C CYS A 333 -1.57 11.59 -6.75
N PHE A 334 -1.09 10.46 -6.23
CA PHE A 334 0.16 10.41 -5.49
C PHE A 334 1.35 10.48 -6.45
N VAL A 335 2.40 11.18 -6.03
CA VAL A 335 3.64 11.28 -6.80
C VAL A 335 4.45 10.00 -6.70
N LEU A 336 5.26 9.73 -7.73
CA LEU A 336 6.23 8.64 -7.78
C LEU A 336 6.96 8.44 -6.44
N TYR A 337 7.05 7.18 -6.03
CA TYR A 337 7.66 6.75 -4.76
C TYR A 337 6.92 7.16 -3.48
N GLN A 338 5.75 7.78 -3.58
CA GLN A 338 4.87 8.10 -2.45
C GLN A 338 3.58 7.27 -2.42
N SER A 339 3.48 6.24 -3.24
CA SER A 339 2.31 5.36 -3.31
C SER A 339 1.85 4.84 -1.95
N THR A 340 2.78 4.57 -1.03
CA THR A 340 2.48 4.12 0.33
C THR A 340 1.63 5.09 1.16
N LEU A 341 1.46 6.34 0.71
CA LEU A 341 0.53 7.31 1.31
C LEU A 341 -0.91 7.10 0.83
N ASN A 342 -1.12 6.34 -0.25
CA ASN A 342 -2.41 5.93 -0.74
C ASN A 342 -3.10 5.05 0.32
N PRO A 343 -4.27 5.47 0.86
CA PRO A 343 -4.96 4.73 1.91
C PRO A 343 -5.18 3.24 1.61
N VAL A 344 -5.46 2.91 0.35
CA VAL A 344 -5.71 1.55 -0.12
C VAL A 344 -4.50 0.61 0.04
N GLU A 345 -3.26 1.12 0.04
CA GLU A 345 -2.06 0.28 0.22
C GLU A 345 -2.06 -0.43 1.58
N ARG A 346 -2.68 0.18 2.60
CA ARG A 346 -2.90 -0.47 3.90
C ARG A 346 -3.89 -1.63 3.82
N GLN A 347 -4.96 -1.46 3.04
CA GLN A 347 -5.99 -2.50 2.84
C GLN A 347 -5.40 -3.68 2.05
N ILE A 348 -4.62 -3.39 1.00
CA ILE A 348 -3.88 -4.39 0.22
C ILE A 348 -2.91 -5.18 1.11
N ALA A 349 -2.21 -4.50 2.02
CA ALA A 349 -1.32 -5.19 2.96
C ALA A 349 -2.07 -6.21 3.84
N SER A 350 -3.26 -5.87 4.33
CA SER A 350 -4.12 -6.81 5.07
C SER A 350 -4.55 -8.00 4.22
N LEU A 351 -4.99 -7.77 2.98
CA LEU A 351 -5.39 -8.83 2.04
C LEU A 351 -4.23 -9.77 1.68
N SER A 352 -3.01 -9.25 1.59
CA SER A 352 -1.81 -10.04 1.27
C SER A 352 -1.48 -11.09 2.34
N HIS A 353 -1.90 -10.87 3.60
CA HIS A 353 -1.71 -11.84 4.67
C HIS A 353 -2.55 -13.10 4.48
N ASP A 354 -3.79 -12.96 4.00
CA ASP A 354 -4.69 -14.09 3.74
C ASP A 354 -4.19 -14.95 2.57
N LEU A 355 -3.36 -14.39 1.69
CA LEU A 355 -2.71 -15.11 0.59
C LEU A 355 -1.43 -15.83 1.01
N ALA A 356 -0.92 -15.58 2.22
CA ALA A 356 0.23 -16.32 2.72
C ALA A 356 -0.15 -17.81 2.82
N SER A 357 0.56 -18.67 2.09
CA SER A 357 0.32 -20.12 1.95
C SER A 357 -0.81 -20.57 1.00
N VAL A 358 -1.49 -19.65 0.33
CA VAL A 358 -2.49 -20.01 -0.69
C VAL A 358 -1.82 -20.36 -2.01
N ILE A 359 -2.22 -21.49 -2.60
CA ILE A 359 -1.82 -21.90 -3.95
C ILE A 359 -3.09 -21.91 -4.80
N LEU A 360 -3.13 -21.04 -5.82
CA LEU A 360 -4.21 -21.04 -6.80
C LEU A 360 -3.80 -21.95 -7.97
N LEU A 361 -4.58 -23.01 -8.18
CA LEU A 361 -4.38 -23.95 -9.26
C LEU A 361 -4.75 -23.30 -10.60
N HIS A 362 -3.88 -23.48 -11.59
CA HIS A 362 -4.07 -22.95 -12.94
C HIS A 362 -4.88 -23.88 -13.86
N ASP A 363 -5.16 -25.11 -13.43
CA ASP A 363 -5.62 -26.24 -14.24
C ASP A 363 -6.72 -27.05 -13.53
N MET A 364 -7.59 -26.35 -12.79
CA MET A 364 -8.70 -26.97 -12.04
C MET A 364 -9.56 -27.94 -12.87
N PHE A 365 -9.73 -27.66 -14.17
CA PHE A 365 -10.49 -28.48 -15.12
C PHE A 365 -9.61 -29.25 -16.11
N GLY A 366 -8.30 -29.26 -15.91
CA GLY A 366 -7.31 -29.83 -16.82
C GLY A 366 -6.38 -28.77 -17.40
N THR A 367 -5.29 -29.24 -18.02
CA THR A 367 -4.28 -28.35 -18.60
C THR A 367 -4.76 -27.75 -19.92
N HIS A 368 -4.86 -26.43 -19.97
CA HIS A 368 -5.03 -25.63 -21.18
C HIS A 368 -3.68 -25.21 -21.80
N LEU A 369 -2.57 -25.75 -21.28
CA LEU A 369 -1.22 -25.42 -21.71
C LEU A 369 -0.57 -26.57 -22.49
N ASP A 370 0.17 -26.22 -23.53
CA ASP A 370 1.04 -27.12 -24.28
C ASP A 370 2.39 -27.35 -23.58
N SER A 371 3.26 -28.16 -24.20
CA SER A 371 4.61 -28.44 -23.70
C SER A 371 5.54 -27.21 -23.68
N GLN A 372 5.14 -26.10 -24.29
CA GLN A 372 5.82 -24.80 -24.26
C GLN A 372 5.16 -23.81 -23.30
N LEU A 373 4.18 -24.23 -22.49
CA LEU A 373 3.38 -23.39 -21.60
C LEU A 373 2.58 -22.29 -22.32
N LYS A 374 2.22 -22.54 -23.59
CA LYS A 374 1.30 -21.70 -24.35
C LYS A 374 -0.10 -22.27 -24.27
N THR A 375 -1.08 -21.37 -24.26
CA THR A 375 -2.48 -21.74 -24.29
C THR A 375 -2.81 -22.45 -25.60
N ASN A 376 -3.34 -23.67 -25.51
CA ASN A 376 -3.87 -24.42 -26.64
C ASN A 376 -5.41 -24.45 -26.67
N ASP A 377 -6.05 -24.15 -25.54
CA ASP A 377 -7.50 -24.10 -25.37
C ASP A 377 -7.90 -22.85 -24.57
N ASP A 378 -8.32 -21.79 -25.28
CA ASP A 378 -8.69 -20.51 -24.67
C ASP A 378 -9.99 -20.58 -23.84
N GLU A 379 -10.92 -21.49 -24.16
CA GLU A 379 -12.17 -21.62 -23.41
C GLU A 379 -11.96 -22.37 -22.10
N LEU A 380 -11.15 -23.44 -22.12
CA LEU A 380 -10.73 -24.13 -20.91
C LEU A 380 -9.89 -23.21 -20.00
N GLU A 381 -9.03 -22.37 -20.59
CA GLU A 381 -8.26 -21.36 -19.87
C GLU A 381 -9.17 -20.36 -19.13
N LYS A 382 -10.19 -19.80 -19.79
CA LYS A 382 -11.19 -18.91 -19.15
C LYS A 382 -11.88 -19.60 -17.98
N CYS A 383 -12.26 -20.87 -18.14
CA CYS A 383 -12.88 -21.65 -17.07
C CYS A 383 -11.93 -21.83 -15.87
N ASN A 384 -10.65 -22.11 -16.13
CA ASN A 384 -9.63 -22.21 -15.09
C ASN A 384 -9.38 -20.88 -14.38
N PHE A 385 -9.32 -19.75 -15.10
CA PHE A 385 -9.24 -18.42 -14.50
C PHE A 385 -10.45 -18.10 -13.63
N LYS A 386 -11.65 -18.45 -14.09
CA LYS A 386 -12.89 -18.28 -13.32
C LYS A 386 -12.88 -19.11 -12.05
N ALA A 387 -12.43 -20.36 -12.10
CA ALA A 387 -12.27 -21.19 -10.91
C ALA A 387 -11.26 -20.59 -9.92
N ALA A 388 -10.10 -20.13 -10.40
CA ALA A 388 -9.11 -19.49 -9.54
C ALA A 388 -9.60 -18.17 -8.94
N GLY A 389 -10.29 -17.34 -9.73
CA GLY A 389 -10.92 -16.11 -9.29
C GLY A 389 -12.02 -16.35 -8.24
N ASN A 390 -12.84 -17.38 -8.42
CA ASN A 390 -13.85 -17.80 -7.44
C ASN A 390 -13.23 -18.34 -6.15
N ALA A 391 -12.12 -19.08 -6.24
CA ALA A 391 -11.37 -19.53 -5.07
C ALA A 391 -10.82 -18.33 -4.28
N LEU A 392 -10.23 -17.36 -4.98
CA LEU A 392 -9.74 -16.11 -4.37
C LEU A 392 -10.88 -15.29 -3.74
N THR A 393 -12.00 -15.18 -4.45
CA THR A 393 -13.23 -14.56 -3.93
C THR A 393 -13.69 -15.24 -2.64
N SER A 394 -13.65 -16.57 -2.58
CA SER A 394 -14.07 -17.34 -1.41
C SER A 394 -13.16 -17.13 -0.19
N ILE A 395 -11.85 -16.94 -0.43
CA ILE A 395 -10.88 -16.63 0.63
C ILE A 395 -11.18 -15.26 1.24
N TRP A 396 -11.34 -14.23 0.39
CA TRP A 396 -11.50 -12.86 0.86
C TRP A 396 -12.93 -12.45 1.23
N LYS A 397 -13.95 -13.23 0.85
CA LYS A 397 -15.36 -12.95 1.17
C LYS A 397 -15.63 -12.85 2.68
N ASN A 398 -14.89 -13.59 3.49
CA ASN A 398 -15.03 -13.57 4.96
C ASN A 398 -14.01 -12.64 5.63
N THR A 399 -13.16 -11.98 4.86
CA THR A 399 -12.16 -11.06 5.40
C THR A 399 -12.86 -9.78 5.88
N ILE A 400 -12.57 -9.40 7.12
CA ILE A 400 -13.02 -8.15 7.73
C ILE A 400 -11.78 -7.30 7.96
N ILE A 401 -11.73 -6.13 7.33
CA ILE A 401 -10.62 -5.19 7.53
C ILE A 401 -11.11 -3.99 8.30
N ASP A 402 -10.47 -3.73 9.44
CA ASP A 402 -10.80 -2.60 10.32
C ASP A 402 -12.30 -2.53 10.71
N SER A 403 -12.94 -3.68 10.88
CA SER A 403 -14.38 -3.86 11.19
C SER A 403 -15.34 -3.62 10.01
N TYR A 404 -14.84 -3.43 8.80
CA TYR A 404 -15.64 -3.33 7.59
C TYR A 404 -15.56 -4.63 6.76
N PRO A 405 -16.67 -5.11 6.20
CA PRO A 405 -16.66 -6.26 5.31
C PRO A 405 -15.95 -5.90 4.00
N VAL A 406 -15.25 -6.89 3.43
CA VAL A 406 -14.68 -6.81 2.09
C VAL A 406 -15.70 -7.33 1.09
N LEU A 407 -16.02 -6.51 0.09
CA LEU A 407 -16.85 -6.88 -1.04
C LEU A 407 -15.97 -7.29 -2.19
N ILE A 408 -16.24 -8.48 -2.74
CA ILE A 408 -15.39 -9.02 -3.78
C ILE A 408 -16.19 -9.67 -4.90
N LYS A 409 -15.79 -9.37 -6.13
CA LYS A 409 -16.40 -9.91 -7.35
C LYS A 409 -15.32 -10.33 -8.35
N TYR A 410 -15.46 -11.54 -8.87
CA TYR A 410 -14.76 -11.95 -10.09
C TYR A 410 -15.58 -11.49 -11.30
N ILE A 411 -14.93 -10.81 -12.25
CA ILE A 411 -15.59 -10.35 -13.48
C ILE A 411 -15.22 -11.30 -14.63
N ASP A 412 -16.26 -11.75 -15.33
CA ASP A 412 -16.11 -12.62 -16.49
C ASP A 412 -15.77 -11.75 -17.72
N PRO A 413 -14.72 -12.07 -18.49
CA PRO A 413 -14.28 -11.30 -19.66
C PRO A 413 -15.31 -11.23 -20.81
N SER A 414 -16.42 -11.97 -20.71
CA SER A 414 -17.49 -12.00 -21.73
C SER A 414 -18.42 -10.78 -21.72
N GLU A 415 -18.29 -9.86 -20.76
CA GLU A 415 -19.08 -8.63 -20.73
C GLU A 415 -18.48 -7.56 -21.67
N GLU A 416 -19.22 -7.19 -22.73
CA GLU A 416 -18.78 -6.20 -23.73
C GLU A 416 -18.36 -4.85 -23.10
N HIS A 417 -17.27 -4.27 -23.62
CA HIS A 417 -16.85 -2.90 -23.29
C HIS A 417 -17.62 -1.90 -24.17
N HIS A 418 -18.47 -1.07 -23.55
CA HIS A 418 -19.06 0.07 -24.25
C HIS A 418 -18.07 1.24 -24.23
N TYR A 419 -17.56 1.63 -25.40
CA TYR A 419 -16.71 2.81 -25.52
C TYR A 419 -17.57 4.05 -25.50
N PRO A 420 -17.25 5.04 -24.68
CA PRO A 420 -18.00 6.27 -24.66
C PRO A 420 -17.73 7.15 -25.89
N SER A 421 -18.68 8.03 -26.21
CA SER A 421 -18.55 9.00 -27.30
C SER A 421 -17.50 10.08 -27.00
N GLU A 422 -16.56 10.31 -27.91
CA GLU A 422 -15.51 11.34 -27.77
C GLU A 422 -16.11 12.74 -27.56
N LYS A 423 -15.66 13.46 -26.53
CA LYS A 423 -15.97 14.88 -26.28
C LYS A 423 -14.97 15.80 -27.02
N SER A 424 -15.38 17.03 -27.35
CA SER A 424 -14.57 17.98 -28.14
C SER A 424 -13.34 18.51 -27.40
N GLU A 425 -12.21 18.69 -28.10
CA GLU A 425 -10.92 19.17 -27.54
C GLU A 425 -11.03 20.48 -26.77
N SER A 426 -11.78 21.47 -27.29
CA SER A 426 -11.98 22.77 -26.62
C SER A 426 -12.60 22.69 -25.22
N TRP A 427 -13.31 21.61 -24.91
CA TRP A 427 -13.93 21.44 -23.59
C TRP A 427 -12.97 20.75 -22.60
N ILE A 428 -12.09 19.90 -23.11
CA ILE A 428 -11.06 19.20 -22.33
C ILE A 428 -10.02 20.20 -21.81
N GLU A 429 -9.52 21.08 -22.68
CA GLU A 429 -8.52 22.10 -22.32
C GLU A 429 -8.98 23.07 -21.21
N ASN A 430 -10.29 23.30 -21.09
CA ASN A 430 -10.85 24.19 -20.07
C ASN A 430 -10.94 23.57 -18.67
N ASN A 431 -10.72 22.25 -18.55
CA ASN A 431 -10.88 21.48 -17.30
C ASN A 431 -9.64 20.66 -16.90
N GLU A 432 -8.57 20.69 -17.70
CA GLU A 432 -7.30 20.02 -17.41
C GLU A 432 -6.43 20.81 -16.40
N GLY A 433 -5.79 20.09 -15.46
CA GLY A 433 -4.78 20.61 -14.54
C GLY A 433 -3.63 19.60 -14.39
N ASN A 434 -2.38 20.09 -14.26
CA ASN A 434 -1.16 19.27 -14.38
C ASN A 434 -0.99 18.14 -13.33
N GLU A 435 -1.61 18.26 -12.14
CA GLU A 435 -1.43 17.30 -11.02
C GLU A 435 -2.75 16.78 -10.41
N ALA A 436 -3.88 17.39 -10.79
CA ALA A 436 -5.21 17.00 -10.36
C ALA A 436 -6.22 17.56 -11.36
N MET A 437 -7.26 16.78 -11.65
CA MET A 437 -8.38 17.24 -12.48
C MET A 437 -9.59 17.58 -11.61
N TRP A 438 -10.26 18.67 -11.99
CA TRP A 438 -11.39 19.25 -11.27
C TRP A 438 -12.50 19.53 -12.28
N VAL A 439 -13.67 18.91 -12.11
CA VAL A 439 -14.86 19.20 -12.91
C VAL A 439 -15.96 19.67 -11.97
N GLU A 440 -16.53 20.85 -12.24
CA GLU A 440 -17.54 21.52 -11.42
C GLU A 440 -18.69 22.06 -12.29
N LYS A 441 -19.93 22.01 -11.79
CA LYS A 441 -21.07 22.65 -12.48
C LYS A 441 -20.91 24.17 -12.48
N ALA A 442 -21.09 24.82 -13.63
CA ALA A 442 -20.86 26.26 -13.82
C ALA A 442 -21.89 27.19 -13.12
N SER A 443 -22.81 26.69 -12.29
CA SER A 443 -23.84 27.52 -11.66
C SER A 443 -24.53 26.82 -10.49
N VAL A 444 -24.07 27.01 -9.25
CA VAL A 444 -24.92 26.79 -8.06
C VAL A 444 -24.66 27.86 -7.00
N PRO A 445 -25.53 28.89 -6.87
CA PRO A 445 -25.45 29.85 -5.77
C PRO A 445 -25.92 29.31 -4.41
N ASN A 446 -26.54 28.12 -4.36
CA ASN A 446 -27.43 27.77 -3.25
C ASN A 446 -26.98 26.64 -2.31
N CYS A 447 -25.86 25.95 -2.58
CA CYS A 447 -25.38 24.87 -1.70
C CYS A 447 -24.13 25.24 -0.89
N ILE A 448 -23.51 26.36 -1.26
CA ILE A 448 -22.15 26.70 -0.86
C ILE A 448 -22.16 28.15 -0.38
N SER A 449 -21.76 28.40 0.88
CA SER A 449 -21.63 29.76 1.40
C SER A 449 -20.75 30.60 0.46
N GLU A 450 -21.13 31.85 0.18
CA GLU A 450 -20.42 32.79 -0.71
C GLU A 450 -18.91 32.91 -0.41
N THR A 451 -18.52 32.74 0.85
CA THR A 451 -17.13 32.69 1.35
C THR A 451 -16.33 31.47 0.85
N TYR A 452 -17.00 30.37 0.52
CA TYR A 452 -16.41 29.12 0.05
C TYR A 452 -16.20 29.13 -1.47
N TYR A 453 -17.11 29.73 -2.24
CA TYR A 453 -16.87 30.00 -3.67
C TYR A 453 -15.62 30.87 -3.85
N GLN A 454 -15.42 31.84 -2.95
CA GLN A 454 -14.19 32.64 -2.91
C GLN A 454 -12.95 31.84 -2.49
N LYS A 455 -13.04 30.88 -1.56
CA LYS A 455 -11.90 30.02 -1.18
C LYS A 455 -11.52 29.01 -2.27
N ILE A 456 -12.49 28.40 -2.94
CA ILE A 456 -12.26 27.54 -4.11
C ILE A 456 -11.65 28.35 -5.25
N GLN A 457 -12.19 29.53 -5.55
CA GLN A 457 -11.60 30.44 -6.54
C GLN A 457 -10.17 30.85 -6.16
N VAL A 458 -9.89 31.10 -4.87
CA VAL A 458 -8.53 31.39 -4.38
C VAL A 458 -7.61 30.17 -4.48
N GLN A 459 -8.10 28.95 -4.25
CA GLN A 459 -7.32 27.72 -4.45
C GLN A 459 -7.08 27.43 -5.93
N LYS A 460 -8.09 27.65 -6.79
CA LYS A 460 -7.99 27.60 -8.26
C LYS A 460 -6.95 28.61 -8.75
N LYS A 461 -6.97 29.84 -8.21
CA LYS A 461 -5.94 30.86 -8.48
C LYS A 461 -4.57 30.47 -7.92
N LEU A 462 -4.48 29.84 -6.75
CA LEU A 462 -3.21 29.38 -6.16
C LEU A 462 -2.58 28.20 -6.90
N VAL A 463 -3.38 27.35 -7.54
CA VAL A 463 -2.91 26.24 -8.39
C VAL A 463 -2.58 26.74 -9.80
N VAL A 464 -3.40 27.62 -10.38
CA VAL A 464 -3.16 28.23 -11.70
C VAL A 464 -2.00 29.24 -11.68
N ASP A 465 -1.92 30.12 -10.65
CA ASP A 465 -0.86 31.12 -10.53
C ASP A 465 0.50 30.52 -10.10
N LYS A 466 0.53 29.31 -9.52
CA LYS A 466 1.80 28.61 -9.18
C LYS A 466 2.33 27.67 -10.27
N VAL A 467 1.56 27.45 -11.34
CA VAL A 467 2.02 26.72 -12.53
C VAL A 467 2.70 27.65 -13.55
N LEU A 468 2.76 28.96 -13.26
CA LEU A 468 3.65 29.87 -13.96
C LEU A 468 5.02 29.92 -13.25
N ILE A 469 6.03 29.42 -13.98
CA ILE A 469 7.48 29.47 -13.75
C ILE A 469 8.02 28.34 -12.84
N VAL A 470 8.47 27.24 -13.45
CA VAL A 470 9.91 26.89 -13.57
C VAL A 470 10.08 26.02 -14.83
N ASN A 471 10.85 26.53 -15.79
CA ASN A 471 11.41 25.79 -16.93
C ASN A 471 12.61 24.95 -16.48
#